data_AF-A0A2N6FHN2-F1
#
_entry.id   AF-A0A2N6FHN2-F1
#
_cell.length_a   1.000
_cell.length_b   1.000
_cell.length_c   1.000
_cell.angle_alpha   90.00
_cell.angle_beta   90.00
_cell.angle_gamma   90.00
#
_symmetry.space_group_name_H-M   'P 1'
#
loop_
_entity.id
_entity.type
_entity.pdbx_description
1 polymer ?
#
loop_
_entity_poly.entity_id
_entity_poly.type
_entity_poly.pdbx_seq_one_letter_code
_entity_poly.pdbx_strand_id
1 'polypeptide(L)'
;MANVKKYRVDYDGGVAGITVEIDHDIMTEPALHEINNFWLDAEYRLANAKGDILMAVLVFLAQTSLIVQLEGDYNINGLIKRFDYDDPYLSGGIEGWPKMDGSAGIKIVRLDQHVFYHNDFNVKEVA
;
A
#
# COMPACT_ATOMS: atom_id res chain seq x y z
N MET A 1 -22.31 13.24 4.80
CA MET A 1 -21.85 12.07 4.02
C MET A 1 -20.35 12.26 3.85
N ALA A 2 -19.54 11.30 4.26
CA ALA A 2 -18.08 11.42 4.16
C ALA A 2 -17.66 11.46 2.68
N ASN A 3 -16.72 12.32 2.32
CA ASN A 3 -16.19 12.48 0.96
C ASN A 3 -15.22 11.34 0.61
N VAL A 4 -15.72 10.11 0.62
CA VAL A 4 -14.92 8.89 0.44
C VAL A 4 -14.90 8.48 -1.04
N LYS A 5 -13.70 8.25 -1.56
CA LYS A 5 -13.45 7.78 -2.92
C LYS A 5 -12.59 6.52 -2.93
N LYS A 6 -12.78 5.67 -3.93
CA LYS A 6 -12.02 4.42 -4.14
C LYS A 6 -11.04 4.58 -5.29
N TYR A 7 -9.83 4.10 -5.07
CA TYR A 7 -8.75 4.10 -6.05
C TYR A 7 -8.19 2.71 -6.19
N ARG A 8 -8.10 2.24 -7.43
CA ARG A 8 -7.39 1.02 -7.79
C ARG A 8 -5.98 1.41 -8.25
N VAL A 9 -4.96 0.75 -7.70
CA VAL A 9 -3.58 0.89 -8.15
C VAL A 9 -3.11 -0.47 -8.65
N ASP A 10 -2.87 -0.55 -9.96
CA ASP A 10 -2.41 -1.77 -10.64
C ASP A 10 -0.88 -1.80 -10.74
N TYR A 11 -0.31 -2.98 -10.50
CA TYR A 11 1.06 -3.32 -10.81
C TYR A 11 1.10 -4.23 -12.05
N ASP A 12 2.04 -3.95 -12.95
CA ASP A 12 2.36 -4.76 -14.14
C ASP A 12 1.13 -5.19 -14.95
N GLY A 13 0.39 -4.22 -15.50
CA GLY A 13 -0.79 -4.52 -16.34
C GLY A 13 -1.96 -5.19 -15.60
N GLY A 14 -1.97 -5.14 -14.26
CA GLY A 14 -3.03 -5.73 -13.43
C GLY A 14 -2.70 -7.12 -12.88
N VAL A 15 -1.45 -7.58 -12.98
CA VAL A 15 -0.97 -8.83 -12.37
C VAL A 15 -1.13 -8.81 -10.85
N ALA A 16 -0.92 -7.65 -10.22
CA ALA A 16 -1.14 -7.44 -8.80
C ALA A 16 -1.62 -6.01 -8.53
N GLY A 17 -1.96 -5.71 -7.28
CA GLY A 17 -2.24 -4.34 -6.86
C GLY A 17 -3.09 -4.26 -5.60
N ILE A 18 -3.45 -3.03 -5.25
CA ILE A 18 -4.32 -2.73 -4.10
C ILE A 18 -5.53 -1.89 -4.51
N THR A 19 -6.59 -1.92 -3.70
CA THR A 19 -7.65 -0.92 -3.75
C THR A 19 -7.68 -0.17 -2.42
N VAL A 20 -7.72 1.16 -2.50
CA VAL A 20 -7.64 2.07 -1.36
C VAL A 20 -8.91 2.93 -1.32
N GLU A 21 -9.50 3.05 -0.15
CA GLU A 21 -10.49 4.09 0.17
C GLU A 21 -9.78 5.29 0.78
N ILE A 22 -10.10 6.49 0.29
CA ILE A 22 -9.61 7.76 0.84
C ILE A 22 -10.82 8.60 1.24
N ASP A 23 -10.89 8.99 2.50
CA ASP A 23 -11.78 10.04 2.99
C ASP A 23 -11.10 11.40 2.78
N HIS A 24 -11.54 12.16 1.79
CA HIS A 24 -10.94 13.45 1.41
C HIS A 24 -11.24 14.56 2.41
N ASP A 25 -12.16 14.34 3.37
CA ASP A 25 -12.40 15.28 4.46
C ASP A 25 -11.36 15.13 5.59
N ILE A 26 -10.65 14.00 5.65
CA ILE A 26 -9.63 13.68 6.66
C ILE A 26 -8.23 13.63 6.04
N MET A 27 -8.06 12.81 4.99
CA MET A 27 -6.80 12.66 4.26
C MET A 27 -6.68 13.77 3.21
N THR A 28 -6.26 14.94 3.70
CA THR A 28 -6.12 16.17 2.91
C THR A 28 -4.82 16.21 2.11
N GLU A 29 -4.72 17.13 1.16
CA GLU A 29 -3.50 17.36 0.37
C GLU A 29 -2.26 17.64 1.25
N PRO A 30 -2.32 18.47 2.31
CA PRO A 30 -1.19 18.61 3.25
C PRO A 30 -0.78 17.30 3.94
N ALA A 31 -1.74 16.45 4.34
CA ALA A 31 -1.44 15.16 4.96
C ALA A 31 -0.75 14.21 3.96
N LEU A 32 -1.17 14.21 2.70
CA LEU A 32 -0.51 13.46 1.63
C LEU A 32 0.92 13.97 1.38
N HIS A 33 1.13 15.29 1.43
CA HIS A 33 2.47 15.87 1.36
C HIS A 33 3.35 15.47 2.54
N GLU A 34 2.81 15.43 3.76
CA GLU A 34 3.54 14.97 4.94
C GLU A 34 4.03 13.52 4.75
N ILE A 35 3.14 12.62 4.30
CA ILE A 35 3.49 11.23 3.99
C ILE A 35 4.60 11.19 2.92
N ASN A 36 4.43 11.89 1.80
CA ASN A 36 5.41 11.83 0.72
C ASN A 36 6.78 12.41 1.11
N ASN A 37 6.79 13.51 1.88
CA ASN A 37 7.99 14.25 2.24
C ASN A 37 8.74 13.64 3.43
N PHE A 38 8.11 12.75 4.19
CA PHE A 38 8.76 11.97 5.24
C PHE A 38 9.93 11.13 4.68
N TRP A 39 9.75 10.59 3.48
CA TRP A 39 10.70 9.69 2.84
C TRP A 39 11.66 10.42 1.90
N LEU A 40 12.88 9.91 1.76
CA LEU A 40 13.82 10.34 0.72
C LEU A 40 13.19 10.21 -0.67
N ASP A 41 13.68 10.98 -1.64
CA ASP A 41 13.19 11.00 -3.04
C ASP A 41 11.72 11.46 -3.21
N ALA A 42 11.22 12.28 -2.27
CA ALA A 42 9.88 12.87 -2.32
C ALA A 42 9.61 13.64 -3.62
N GLU A 43 10.57 14.43 -4.08
CA GLU A 43 10.48 15.20 -5.33
C GLU A 43 10.44 14.27 -6.56
N TYR A 44 11.22 13.19 -6.55
CA TYR A 44 11.25 12.21 -7.63
C TYR A 44 9.91 11.46 -7.74
N ARG A 45 9.33 11.02 -6.62
CA ARG A 45 7.98 10.40 -6.61
C ARG A 45 6.93 11.35 -7.17
N LEU A 46 6.93 12.60 -6.70
CA LEU A 46 5.98 13.62 -7.14
C LEU A 46 6.14 13.94 -8.63
N ALA A 47 7.37 14.03 -9.13
CA ALA A 47 7.66 14.26 -10.54
C ALA A 47 7.14 13.11 -11.43
N ASN A 48 7.34 11.85 -11.02
CA ASN A 48 6.78 10.69 -11.73
C ASN A 48 5.25 10.65 -11.73
N ALA A 49 4.64 11.19 -10.66
CA ALA A 49 3.20 11.38 -10.56
C ALA A 49 2.70 12.66 -11.27
N LYS A 50 3.55 13.36 -12.04
CA LYS A 50 3.22 14.60 -12.76
C LYS A 50 2.67 15.71 -11.85
N GLY A 51 3.15 15.77 -10.60
CA GLY A 51 2.71 16.74 -9.60
C GLY A 51 1.43 16.35 -8.85
N ASP A 52 0.80 15.21 -9.15
CA ASP A 52 -0.36 14.73 -8.41
C ASP A 52 0.10 14.00 -7.13
N ILE A 53 -0.05 14.66 -5.98
CA ILE A 53 0.40 14.13 -4.69
C ILE A 53 -0.40 12.89 -4.26
N LEU A 54 -1.70 12.83 -4.59
CA LEU A 54 -2.51 11.65 -4.29
C LEU A 54 -2.01 10.46 -5.09
N MET A 55 -1.75 10.64 -6.38
CA MET A 55 -1.17 9.60 -7.22
C MET A 55 0.21 9.16 -6.70
N ALA A 56 1.07 10.09 -6.32
CA ALA A 56 2.41 9.78 -5.77
C ALA A 56 2.30 8.89 -4.52
N VAL A 57 1.45 9.26 -3.57
CA VAL A 57 1.24 8.50 -2.32
C VAL A 57 0.59 7.14 -2.60
N LEU A 58 -0.43 7.07 -3.46
CA LEU A 58 -1.12 5.81 -3.75
C LEU A 58 -0.23 4.79 -4.47
N VAL A 59 0.61 5.24 -5.41
CA VAL A 59 1.60 4.37 -6.08
C VAL A 59 2.63 3.87 -5.07
N PHE A 60 3.12 4.75 -4.20
CA PHE A 60 4.10 4.37 -3.20
C PHE A 60 3.51 3.41 -2.15
N LEU A 61 2.27 3.65 -1.72
CA LEU A 61 1.55 2.74 -0.83
C LEU A 61 1.36 1.36 -1.45
N ALA A 62 1.02 1.29 -2.73
CA ALA A 62 0.90 0.03 -3.45
C ALA A 62 2.24 -0.71 -3.51
N GLN A 63 3.33 -0.02 -3.83
CA GLN A 63 4.68 -0.59 -3.83
C GLN A 63 5.05 -1.17 -2.46
N THR A 64 4.92 -0.36 -1.39
CA THR A 64 5.19 -0.80 -0.02
C THR A 64 4.33 -2.00 0.36
N SER A 65 3.03 -1.95 0.05
CA SER A 65 2.07 -3.00 0.38
C SER A 65 2.39 -4.34 -0.28
N LEU A 66 2.75 -4.32 -1.57
CA LEU A 66 3.08 -5.53 -2.31
C LEU A 66 4.40 -6.15 -1.84
N ILE A 67 5.42 -5.33 -1.52
CA ILE A 67 6.69 -5.80 -0.96
C ILE A 67 6.44 -6.48 0.39
N VAL A 68 5.75 -5.79 1.30
CA VAL A 68 5.45 -6.31 2.64
C VAL A 68 4.61 -7.58 2.58
N GLN A 69 3.63 -7.62 1.67
CA GLN A 69 2.86 -8.84 1.42
C GLN A 69 3.78 -9.99 1.02
N LEU A 70 4.69 -9.77 0.07
CA LEU A 70 5.56 -10.82 -0.45
C LEU A 70 6.54 -11.34 0.61
N GLU A 71 7.09 -10.44 1.43
CA GLU A 71 8.02 -10.78 2.51
C GLU A 71 7.37 -11.64 3.61
N GLY A 72 6.09 -11.39 3.91
CA GLY A 72 5.38 -12.02 5.02
C GLY A 72 4.26 -13.00 4.65
N ASP A 73 4.04 -13.23 3.35
CA ASP A 73 2.88 -13.98 2.81
C ASP A 73 1.54 -13.50 3.39
N TYR A 74 1.38 -12.17 3.51
CA TYR A 74 0.23 -11.60 4.17
C TYR A 74 -1.02 -11.56 3.27
N ASN A 75 -2.15 -12.00 3.83
CA ASN A 75 -3.46 -11.56 3.36
C ASN A 75 -3.74 -10.11 3.75
N ILE A 76 -4.85 -9.54 3.28
CA ILE A 76 -5.19 -8.14 3.54
C ILE A 76 -5.23 -7.79 5.05
N ASN A 77 -5.74 -8.68 5.90
CA ASN A 77 -5.81 -8.42 7.34
C ASN A 77 -4.42 -8.41 7.96
N GLY A 78 -3.54 -9.34 7.56
CA GLY A 78 -2.15 -9.36 7.98
C GLY A 78 -1.40 -8.11 7.54
N LEU A 79 -1.63 -7.68 6.28
CA LEU A 79 -1.01 -6.48 5.74
C LEU A 79 -1.45 -5.23 6.51
N ILE A 80 -2.76 -5.02 6.71
CA ILE A 80 -3.27 -3.85 7.44
C ILE A 80 -2.68 -3.79 8.85
N LYS A 81 -2.58 -4.93 9.55
CA LYS A 81 -1.95 -5.00 10.87
C LYS A 81 -0.47 -4.64 10.85
N ARG A 82 0.24 -4.82 9.72
CA ARG A 82 1.63 -4.38 9.62
C ARG A 82 1.75 -2.85 9.73
N PHE A 83 0.73 -2.10 9.33
CA PHE A 83 0.66 -0.64 9.49
C PHE A 83 0.16 -0.20 10.88
N ASP A 84 -0.27 -1.12 11.75
CA ASP A 84 -0.83 -0.78 13.05
C ASP A 84 0.26 -0.73 14.14
N TYR A 85 0.57 0.47 14.61
CA TYR A 85 1.51 0.70 15.71
C TYR A 85 0.98 0.25 17.09
N ASP A 86 -0.33 0.02 17.20
CA ASP A 86 -0.98 -0.39 18.45
C ASP A 86 -1.21 -1.91 18.53
N ASP A 87 -0.89 -2.69 17.49
CA ASP A 87 -1.03 -4.15 17.55
C ASP A 87 -0.03 -4.72 18.58
N PRO A 88 -0.50 -5.37 19.67
CA PRO A 88 0.39 -5.80 20.75
C PRO A 88 1.16 -7.08 20.43
N TYR A 89 0.87 -7.74 19.30
CA TYR A 89 1.44 -9.03 18.91
C TYR A 89 2.44 -8.91 17.76
N LEU A 90 2.40 -7.79 17.04
CA LEU A 90 3.34 -7.48 15.96
C LEU A 90 4.15 -6.27 16.40
N SER A 91 5.46 -6.23 16.10
CA SER A 91 6.22 -4.97 16.11
C SER A 91 5.80 -4.12 14.90
N GLY A 92 4.49 -3.82 14.84
CA GLY A 92 3.73 -3.16 13.80
C GLY A 92 4.12 -1.71 13.62
N GLY A 93 3.52 -1.08 12.61
CA GLY A 93 3.82 0.29 12.24
C GLY A 93 4.96 0.36 11.23
N ILE A 94 4.60 0.49 9.97
CA ILE A 94 5.58 0.81 8.93
C ILE A 94 5.83 2.30 9.04
N GLU A 95 7.03 2.65 9.50
CA GLU A 95 7.50 4.03 9.67
C GLU A 95 7.07 4.93 8.49
N GLY A 96 6.68 6.17 8.76
CA GLY A 96 6.26 7.12 7.71
C GLY A 96 4.87 6.87 7.12
N TRP A 97 4.16 5.83 7.55
CA TRP A 97 2.77 5.57 7.17
C TRP A 97 1.82 5.63 8.37
N PRO A 98 0.59 6.16 8.21
CA PRO A 98 -0.46 6.00 9.21
C PRO A 98 -1.03 4.58 9.17
N LYS A 99 -1.97 4.29 10.08
CA LYS A 99 -2.76 3.06 10.02
C LYS A 99 -3.57 3.00 8.73
N MET A 100 -3.64 1.81 8.13
CA MET A 100 -4.38 1.54 6.89
C MET A 100 -5.78 0.98 7.13
N ASP A 101 -6.38 1.31 8.27
CA ASP A 101 -7.71 0.86 8.71
C ASP A 101 -8.84 1.89 8.46
N GLY A 102 -8.48 3.08 7.98
CA GLY A 102 -9.39 4.20 7.73
C GLY A 102 -9.40 5.27 8.82
N SER A 103 -8.79 5.04 9.99
CA SER A 103 -8.77 6.01 11.09
C SER A 103 -8.07 7.33 10.74
N ALA A 104 -7.09 7.29 9.83
CA ALA A 104 -6.39 8.45 9.29
C ALA A 104 -6.98 8.96 7.96
N GLY A 105 -8.17 8.49 7.55
CA GLY A 105 -8.75 8.84 6.25
C GLY A 105 -8.19 8.07 5.06
N ILE A 106 -7.37 7.04 5.30
CA ILE A 106 -6.83 6.12 4.28
C ILE A 106 -7.02 4.67 4.72
N LYS A 107 -7.51 3.82 3.82
CA LYS A 107 -7.78 2.41 4.12
C LYS A 107 -7.49 1.51 2.93
N ILE A 108 -6.75 0.42 3.14
CA ILE A 108 -6.64 -0.64 2.14
C ILE A 108 -7.88 -1.55 2.26
N VAL A 109 -8.60 -1.74 1.16
CA VAL A 109 -9.84 -2.53 1.13
C VAL A 109 -9.77 -3.75 0.22
N ARG A 110 -8.77 -3.80 -0.65
CA ARG A 110 -8.45 -4.99 -1.46
C ARG A 110 -6.95 -5.08 -1.66
N LEU A 111 -6.46 -6.32 -1.67
CA LEU A 111 -5.09 -6.68 -1.97
C LEU A 111 -5.15 -7.90 -2.89
N ASP A 112 -4.59 -7.79 -4.08
CA ASP A 112 -4.42 -8.96 -4.94
C ASP A 112 -3.22 -9.73 -4.41
N GLN A 113 -3.49 -10.89 -3.80
CA GLN A 113 -2.42 -11.75 -3.32
C GLN A 113 -1.68 -12.33 -4.51
N HIS A 114 -0.38 -12.07 -4.57
CA HIS A 114 0.51 -12.91 -5.35
C HIS A 114 0.73 -14.21 -4.56
N VAL A 115 0.03 -15.27 -4.96
CA VAL A 115 0.14 -16.60 -4.34
C VAL A 115 1.00 -17.47 -5.24
N PHE A 116 2.04 -18.07 -4.68
CA PHE A 116 2.80 -19.11 -5.37
C PHE A 116 2.03 -20.43 -5.26
N TYR A 117 1.32 -20.82 -6.32
CA TYR A 117 0.56 -22.06 -6.26
C TYR A 117 1.48 -23.25 -6.42
N HIS A 118 1.19 -24.33 -5.70
CA HIS A 118 1.98 -25.55 -5.74
C HIS A 118 2.15 -26.10 -7.18
N ASN A 119 1.13 -25.93 -8.04
CA ASN A 119 1.14 -26.37 -9.43
C ASN A 119 1.87 -25.41 -10.40
N ASP A 120 2.34 -24.24 -9.94
CA ASP A 120 3.19 -23.36 -10.75
C ASP A 120 4.65 -23.86 -10.78
N PHE A 121 5.04 -24.65 -9.77
CA PHE A 121 6.39 -25.18 -9.65
C PHE A 121 6.60 -26.42 -10.53
N ASN A 122 7.73 -26.45 -11.22
CA ASN A 122 8.16 -27.58 -12.05
C ASN A 122 9.57 -28.00 -11.66
N VAL A 123 9.85 -29.31 -11.63
CA VAL A 123 11.17 -29.87 -11.33
C VAL A 123 11.79 -30.42 -12.63
N LYS A 124 13.04 -30.04 -12.90
CA LYS A 124 13.84 -30.55 -14.03
C LYS A 124 15.22 -30.98 -13.51
N GLU A 125 15.72 -32.10 -14.00
CA GLU A 125 17.11 -32.53 -13.78
C GLU A 125 18.07 -31.62 -14.56
N VAL A 126 19.19 -31.23 -13.94
CA VAL A 126 20.23 -30.40 -14.58
C VAL A 126 21.54 -31.19 -14.55
N ALA A 127 22.19 -31.31 -15.71
CA ALA A 127 23.49 -31.98 -15.89
C ALA A 127 24.67 -31.04 -15.64
#